data_AF-A0A2G5F434-F1
#
_entry.id   AF-A0A2G5F434-F1
#
_cell.length_a   1.000
_cell.length_b   1.000
_cell.length_c   1.000
_cell.angle_alpha   90.00
_cell.angle_beta   90.00
_cell.angle_gamma   90.00
#
_symmetry.space_group_name_H-M   'P 1'
#
loop_
_entity.id
_entity.type
_entity.pdbx_description
1 polymer ?
#
loop_
_entity_poly.entity_id
_entity_poly.type
_entity_poly.pdbx_seq_one_letter_code
_entity_poly.pdbx_strand_id
1 'polypeptide(L)'
;MTISQARNIGLPLMNLVKMGGTPILQQLQLEEKLLRTTSDNWCIINDGTNDPTIVMGMSGPAELLELEPVIQDQVPVIRRFSGGGTVIVDPGTIFVTFICNRDDIPGIQPYPRPIMKWSGELYKEVFSGIGDFHLRENDYVLGNHKFGGNAQSITKNRWVHHTSFLWNYDVRNMAYLKLPSRAPEYRSARNHVDFVCRMKDHMSRSTFIEKTVEATRNYFMVRPLQLETIDTSKTLFTPSTRLLSKEELSSALQSQTKKFCLERVQ
;
A
#
# COMPACT_ATOMS: atom_id res chain seq x y z
N MET A 1 -37.51 -10.79 -11.05
CA MET A 1 -36.10 -10.49 -11.40
C MET A 1 -35.65 -9.35 -10.50
N THR A 2 -34.69 -9.63 -9.62
CA THR A 2 -34.21 -8.71 -8.59
C THR A 2 -33.33 -7.61 -9.20
N ILE A 3 -33.48 -6.39 -8.67
CA ILE A 3 -32.87 -5.13 -9.14
C ILE A 3 -31.33 -5.17 -9.26
N SER A 4 -30.64 -6.18 -8.69
CA SER A 4 -29.18 -6.29 -8.77
C SER A 4 -28.64 -6.76 -10.13
N GLN A 5 -29.42 -7.46 -10.95
CA GLN A 5 -28.92 -8.00 -12.22
C GLN A 5 -28.84 -6.94 -13.35
N ALA A 6 -29.55 -5.82 -13.22
CA ALA A 6 -29.57 -4.77 -14.24
C ALA A 6 -28.35 -3.80 -14.19
N ARG A 7 -27.58 -3.78 -13.09
CA ARG A 7 -26.38 -2.91 -12.96
C ARG A 7 -25.13 -3.41 -13.70
N ASN A 8 -25.12 -4.65 -14.18
CA ASN A 8 -23.91 -5.30 -14.70
C ASN A 8 -23.68 -5.11 -16.22
N ILE A 9 -24.60 -4.50 -16.95
CA ILE A 9 -24.45 -4.30 -18.39
C ILE A 9 -23.56 -3.08 -18.62
N GLY A 10 -22.25 -3.30 -18.81
CA GLY A 10 -21.28 -2.28 -19.22
C GLY A 10 -20.16 -1.94 -18.24
N LEU A 11 -20.10 -2.56 -17.06
CA LEU A 11 -18.96 -2.36 -16.15
C LEU A 11 -17.73 -3.14 -16.62
N PRO A 12 -16.52 -2.55 -16.53
CA PRO A 12 -15.28 -3.27 -16.79
C PRO A 12 -15.09 -4.45 -15.82
N LEU A 13 -14.38 -5.48 -16.27
CA LEU A 13 -14.06 -6.65 -15.45
C LEU A 13 -12.93 -6.34 -14.47
N MET A 14 -13.06 -6.81 -13.23
CA MET A 14 -12.02 -6.77 -12.20
C MET A 14 -11.73 -8.18 -11.68
N ASN A 15 -10.50 -8.64 -11.87
CA ASN A 15 -10.01 -9.91 -11.32
C ASN A 15 -9.69 -9.72 -9.84
N LEU A 16 -10.39 -10.43 -8.96
CA LEU A 16 -10.17 -10.38 -7.52
C LEU A 16 -9.33 -11.56 -7.05
N VAL A 17 -8.20 -11.27 -6.41
CA VAL A 17 -7.31 -12.25 -5.79
C VAL A 17 -7.27 -11.99 -4.29
N LYS A 18 -7.62 -12.99 -3.49
CA LYS A 18 -7.50 -12.93 -2.02
C LYS A 18 -6.33 -13.81 -1.57
N MET A 19 -5.46 -13.24 -0.77
CA MET A 19 -4.27 -13.87 -0.19
C MET A 19 -4.39 -13.87 1.33
N GLY A 20 -3.93 -14.95 1.97
CA GLY A 20 -3.96 -15.13 3.43
C GLY A 20 -2.58 -14.99 4.05
N GLY A 21 -1.96 -13.82 3.94
CA GLY A 21 -0.65 -13.55 4.54
C GLY A 21 0.53 -13.82 3.62
N THR A 22 0.38 -13.69 2.30
CA THR A 22 1.51 -13.85 1.36
C THR A 22 2.62 -12.84 1.71
N PRO A 23 3.92 -13.21 1.67
CA PRO A 23 5.00 -12.27 1.93
C PRO A 23 4.89 -11.02 1.07
N ILE A 24 5.00 -9.84 1.68
CA ILE A 24 4.77 -8.56 0.99
C ILE A 24 5.69 -8.37 -0.23
N LEU A 25 6.91 -8.93 -0.22
CA LEU A 25 7.78 -8.94 -1.40
C LEU A 25 7.13 -9.63 -2.60
N GLN A 26 6.56 -10.82 -2.39
CA GLN A 26 5.92 -11.61 -3.44
C GLN A 26 4.68 -10.91 -3.98
N GLN A 27 3.86 -10.30 -3.10
CA GLN A 27 2.72 -9.49 -3.51
C GLN A 27 3.17 -8.31 -4.39
N LEU A 28 4.17 -7.52 -3.95
CA LEU A 28 4.65 -6.36 -4.71
C LEU A 28 5.24 -6.77 -6.07
N GLN A 29 5.95 -7.91 -6.14
CA GLN A 29 6.47 -8.44 -7.40
C GLN A 29 5.34 -8.90 -8.33
N LEU A 30 4.28 -9.50 -7.79
CA LEU A 30 3.09 -9.85 -8.57
C LEU A 30 2.39 -8.58 -9.08
N GLU A 31 2.17 -7.58 -8.23
CA GLU A 31 1.58 -6.29 -8.60
C GLU A 31 2.33 -5.64 -9.76
N GLU A 32 3.66 -5.58 -9.64
CA GLU A 32 4.53 -5.01 -10.66
C GLU A 32 4.42 -5.79 -11.97
N LYS A 33 4.48 -7.13 -11.91
CA LYS A 33 4.35 -7.99 -13.09
C LYS A 33 3.00 -7.77 -13.77
N LEU A 34 1.91 -7.84 -13.00
CA LEU A 34 0.55 -7.63 -13.52
C LEU A 34 0.39 -6.25 -14.14
N LEU A 35 0.94 -5.19 -13.54
CA LEU A 35 0.96 -3.84 -14.11
C LEU A 35 1.70 -3.78 -15.46
N ARG A 36 2.81 -4.50 -15.60
CA ARG A 36 3.71 -4.37 -16.76
C ARG A 36 3.39 -5.34 -17.90
N THR A 37 2.80 -6.49 -17.62
CA THR A 37 2.69 -7.59 -18.60
C THR A 37 1.25 -7.99 -18.94
N THR A 38 0.23 -7.41 -18.30
CA THR A 38 -1.18 -7.74 -18.56
C THR A 38 -1.97 -6.51 -18.96
N SER A 39 -3.21 -6.72 -19.42
CA SER A 39 -4.19 -5.65 -19.70
C SER A 39 -5.46 -5.76 -18.84
N ASP A 40 -5.58 -6.78 -17.99
CA ASP A 40 -6.75 -6.95 -17.13
C ASP A 40 -6.73 -6.00 -15.93
N ASN A 41 -7.88 -5.68 -15.35
CA ASN A 41 -7.92 -5.02 -14.04
C ASN A 41 -7.78 -6.04 -12.92
N TRP A 42 -7.09 -5.66 -11.84
CA TRP A 42 -6.85 -6.52 -10.69
C TRP A 42 -7.17 -5.82 -9.37
N CYS A 43 -7.86 -6.53 -8.49
CA CYS A 43 -8.02 -6.20 -7.08
C CYS A 43 -7.32 -7.30 -6.29
N ILE A 44 -6.24 -6.95 -5.60
CA ILE A 44 -5.49 -7.90 -4.77
C ILE A 44 -5.71 -7.50 -3.32
N ILE A 45 -6.18 -8.44 -2.51
CA ILE A 45 -6.37 -8.25 -1.07
C ILE A 45 -5.50 -9.28 -0.37
N ASN A 46 -4.56 -8.82 0.47
CA ASN A 46 -3.72 -9.70 1.27
C ASN A 46 -3.94 -9.41 2.75
N ASP A 47 -4.41 -10.41 3.48
CA ASP A 47 -4.69 -10.33 4.91
C ASP A 47 -3.43 -10.67 5.72
N GLY A 48 -2.51 -9.72 5.81
CA GLY A 48 -1.25 -9.86 6.53
C GLY A 48 -0.03 -10.05 5.63
N THR A 49 1.12 -10.17 6.29
CA THR A 49 2.40 -10.68 5.77
C THR A 49 3.08 -11.44 6.91
N ASN A 50 4.08 -12.26 6.61
CA ASN A 50 4.70 -13.15 7.60
C ASN A 50 5.44 -12.41 8.72
N ASP A 51 6.32 -11.47 8.35
CA ASP A 51 7.28 -10.86 9.26
C ASP A 51 7.27 -9.33 9.14
N PRO A 52 7.62 -8.61 10.22
CA PRO A 52 7.89 -7.17 10.16
C PRO A 52 8.86 -6.85 9.03
N THR A 53 8.45 -6.00 8.10
CA THR A 53 9.20 -5.69 6.88
C THR A 53 9.10 -4.20 6.60
N ILE A 54 10.23 -3.57 6.32
CA ILE A 54 10.30 -2.18 5.89
C ILE A 54 10.10 -2.12 4.37
N VAL A 55 9.17 -1.30 3.92
CA VAL A 55 8.88 -1.09 2.50
C VAL A 55 9.12 0.37 2.14
N MET A 56 10.21 0.61 1.44
CA MET A 56 10.62 1.92 0.93
C MET A 56 10.04 2.19 -0.45
N GLY A 57 9.74 3.46 -0.73
CA GLY A 57 9.38 3.91 -2.07
C GLY A 57 10.55 3.83 -3.05
N MET A 58 10.25 3.80 -4.35
CA MET A 58 11.24 3.66 -5.44
C MET A 58 12.40 4.66 -5.35
N SER A 59 12.13 5.90 -4.92
CA SER A 59 13.12 6.98 -4.76
C SER A 59 13.40 7.34 -3.31
N GLY A 60 12.94 6.52 -2.36
CA GLY A 60 13.16 6.76 -0.94
C GLY A 60 14.63 6.56 -0.55
N PRO A 61 15.29 7.54 0.10
CA PRO A 61 16.62 7.33 0.66
C PRO A 61 16.56 6.32 1.81
N ALA A 62 17.54 5.41 1.88
CA ALA A 62 17.69 4.48 3.01
C ALA A 62 17.97 5.23 4.31
N GLU A 63 18.41 6.48 4.19
CA GLU A 63 18.68 7.38 5.29
C GLU A 63 17.44 7.79 6.09
N LEU A 64 16.23 7.45 5.62
CA LEU A 64 14.98 7.61 6.37
C LEU A 64 14.76 6.50 7.42
N LEU A 65 15.67 5.53 7.52
CA LEU A 65 15.62 4.44 8.48
C LEU A 65 16.53 4.74 9.67
N GLU A 66 16.16 4.20 10.83
CA GLU A 66 17.09 3.97 11.93
C GLU A 66 17.94 2.74 11.59
N LEU A 67 19.04 2.96 10.86
CA LEU A 67 19.78 1.87 10.21
C LEU A 67 20.46 0.91 11.19
N GLU A 68 20.94 1.39 12.34
CA GLU A 68 21.58 0.56 13.37
C GLU A 68 20.63 -0.53 13.90
N PRO A 69 19.44 -0.20 14.47
CA PRO A 69 18.51 -1.23 14.93
C PRO A 69 17.95 -2.08 13.78
N VAL A 70 17.75 -1.51 12.58
CA VAL A 70 17.31 -2.29 11.41
C VAL A 70 18.31 -3.39 11.04
N ILE A 71 19.61 -3.07 11.03
CA ILE A 71 20.67 -4.03 10.71
C ILE A 71 20.84 -5.05 11.85
N GLN A 72 20.82 -4.59 13.10
CA GLN A 72 20.98 -5.45 14.28
C GLN A 72 19.86 -6.49 14.38
N ASP A 73 18.61 -6.07 14.20
CA ASP A 73 17.43 -6.93 14.31
C ASP A 73 17.13 -7.70 13.00
N GLN A 74 17.93 -7.47 11.96
CA GLN A 74 17.82 -8.10 10.64
C GLN A 74 16.44 -7.91 9.99
N VAL A 75 15.85 -6.74 10.18
CA VAL A 75 14.54 -6.41 9.59
C VAL A 75 14.68 -6.32 8.06
N PRO A 76 13.91 -7.09 7.27
CA PRO A 76 13.97 -7.01 5.82
C PRO A 76 13.60 -5.61 5.31
N VAL A 77 14.39 -5.09 4.35
CA VAL A 77 14.13 -3.81 3.71
C VAL A 77 13.89 -4.02 2.23
N ILE A 78 12.71 -3.65 1.74
CA ILE A 78 12.28 -3.76 0.35
C ILE A 78 12.26 -2.36 -0.27
N ARG A 79 12.81 -2.23 -1.48
CA ARG A 79 12.53 -1.09 -2.37
C ARG A 79 11.44 -1.51 -3.36
N ARG A 80 10.29 -0.85 -3.31
CA ARG A 80 9.15 -1.15 -4.20
C ARG A 80 9.19 -0.33 -5.49
N PHE A 81 8.47 -0.81 -6.50
CA PHE A 81 8.33 -0.17 -7.82
C PHE A 81 7.51 1.13 -7.85
N SER A 82 6.70 1.40 -6.82
CA SER A 82 5.85 2.59 -6.71
C SER A 82 6.55 3.72 -5.94
N GLY A 83 6.08 4.95 -6.16
CA GLY A 83 6.56 6.13 -5.44
C GLY A 83 6.07 6.18 -3.99
N GLY A 84 6.19 7.34 -3.34
CA GLY A 84 5.71 7.57 -1.98
C GLY A 84 6.74 7.29 -0.88
N GLY A 85 6.29 7.37 0.38
CA GLY A 85 7.16 7.28 1.55
C GLY A 85 7.57 5.85 1.94
N THR A 86 8.24 5.74 3.08
CA THR A 86 8.62 4.47 3.70
C THR A 86 7.61 4.08 4.77
N VAL A 87 7.27 2.81 4.83
CA VAL A 87 6.40 2.24 5.87
C VAL A 87 7.05 0.99 6.45
N ILE A 88 6.65 0.60 7.67
CA ILE A 88 6.87 -0.74 8.20
C ILE A 88 5.53 -1.46 8.25
N VAL A 89 5.54 -2.72 7.84
CA VAL A 89 4.35 -3.56 7.73
C VAL A 89 4.63 -4.89 8.41
N ASP A 90 3.58 -5.54 8.90
CA ASP A 90 3.67 -6.73 9.75
C ASP A 90 2.40 -7.60 9.59
N PRO A 91 2.26 -8.74 10.29
CA PRO A 91 1.03 -9.55 10.27
C PRO A 91 -0.24 -8.77 10.66
N GLY A 92 -0.07 -7.65 11.36
CA GLY A 92 -1.08 -6.68 11.75
C GLY A 92 -1.49 -5.70 10.65
N THR A 93 -1.09 -5.91 9.39
CA THR A 93 -1.38 -5.01 8.25
C THR A 93 -2.23 -5.71 7.19
N ILE A 94 -3.30 -5.06 6.69
CA ILE A 94 -4.03 -5.55 5.50
C ILE A 94 -3.61 -4.73 4.28
N PHE A 95 -3.41 -5.38 3.14
CA PHE A 95 -3.08 -4.72 1.89
C PHE A 95 -4.24 -4.83 0.91
N VAL A 96 -4.56 -3.71 0.23
CA VAL A 96 -5.49 -3.71 -0.89
C VAL A 96 -4.84 -2.97 -2.05
N THR A 97 -4.81 -3.62 -3.21
CA THR A 97 -4.24 -3.07 -4.43
C THR A 97 -5.26 -3.10 -5.55
N PHE A 98 -5.42 -1.96 -6.22
CA PHE A 98 -6.16 -1.81 -7.46
C PHE A 98 -5.18 -1.55 -8.61
N ILE A 99 -5.21 -2.41 -9.62
CA ILE A 99 -4.52 -2.23 -10.89
C ILE A 99 -5.59 -2.00 -11.94
N CYS A 100 -5.61 -0.81 -12.53
CA CYS A 100 -6.69 -0.43 -13.44
C CYS A 100 -6.16 0.13 -14.75
N ASN A 101 -6.88 -0.14 -15.83
CA ASN A 101 -6.71 0.59 -17.08
C ASN A 101 -7.26 2.01 -16.92
N ARG A 102 -6.60 2.95 -17.59
CA ARG A 102 -6.95 4.38 -17.55
C ARG A 102 -8.41 4.61 -17.94
N ASP A 103 -8.86 3.93 -18.99
CA ASP A 103 -10.16 4.21 -19.63
C ASP A 103 -11.31 3.41 -19.03
N ASP A 104 -11.02 2.44 -18.16
CA ASP A 104 -12.04 1.59 -17.50
C ASP A 104 -12.76 2.34 -16.37
N ILE A 105 -12.20 3.44 -15.85
CA ILE A 105 -12.88 4.28 -14.88
C ILE A 105 -13.12 5.68 -15.46
N PRO A 106 -14.34 5.98 -15.94
CA PRO A 106 -14.64 7.24 -16.61
C PRO A 106 -14.25 8.48 -15.78
N GLY A 107 -13.55 9.41 -16.41
CA GLY A 107 -13.20 10.71 -15.81
C GLY A 107 -11.98 10.70 -14.89
N ILE A 108 -11.34 9.55 -14.65
CA ILE A 108 -10.10 9.50 -13.86
C ILE A 108 -8.89 9.76 -14.76
N GLN A 109 -8.28 10.92 -14.57
CA GLN A 109 -6.96 11.15 -15.16
C GLN A 109 -5.90 10.35 -14.41
N PRO A 110 -4.90 9.76 -15.10
CA PRO A 110 -3.88 8.92 -14.49
C PRO A 110 -2.84 9.79 -13.77
N TYR A 111 -3.27 10.45 -12.70
CA TYR A 111 -2.45 11.26 -11.81
C TYR A 111 -2.76 10.87 -10.36
N PRO A 112 -1.83 11.08 -9.40
CA PRO A 112 -2.04 10.64 -8.02
C PRO A 112 -3.32 11.18 -7.38
N ARG A 113 -3.64 12.47 -7.55
CA ARG A 113 -4.80 13.11 -6.91
C ARG A 113 -6.15 12.55 -7.40
N PRO A 114 -6.44 12.46 -8.71
CA PRO A 114 -7.66 11.81 -9.20
C PRO A 114 -7.82 10.36 -8.73
N ILE A 115 -6.73 9.57 -8.77
CA ILE A 115 -6.74 8.17 -8.32
C ILE A 115 -7.06 8.10 -6.82
N MET A 116 -6.40 8.92 -6.00
CA MET A 116 -6.67 9.03 -4.56
C MET A 116 -8.12 9.44 -4.28
N LYS A 117 -8.67 10.39 -5.04
CA LYS A 117 -10.05 10.83 -4.87
C LYS A 117 -11.02 9.68 -5.14
N TRP A 118 -10.83 8.96 -6.24
CA TRP A 118 -11.67 7.81 -6.57
C TRP A 118 -11.62 6.72 -5.51
N SER A 119 -10.42 6.33 -5.06
CA SER A 119 -10.29 5.32 -4.01
C SER A 119 -10.85 5.82 -2.68
N GLY A 120 -10.74 7.12 -2.40
CA GLY A 120 -11.41 7.77 -1.26
C GLY A 120 -12.93 7.61 -1.29
N GLU A 121 -13.59 7.82 -2.44
CA GLU A 121 -15.03 7.59 -2.57
C GLU A 121 -15.38 6.10 -2.41
N LEU A 122 -14.58 5.18 -2.95
CA LEU A 122 -14.77 3.74 -2.75
C LEU A 122 -14.70 3.38 -1.26
N TYR A 123 -13.68 3.85 -0.55
CA TYR A 123 -13.51 3.55 0.87
C TYR A 123 -14.50 4.28 1.78
N LYS A 124 -15.06 5.40 1.35
CA LYS A 124 -16.16 6.07 2.07
C LYS A 124 -17.37 5.14 2.23
N GLU A 125 -17.67 4.33 1.22
CA GLU A 125 -18.71 3.30 1.31
C GLU A 125 -18.30 2.15 2.26
N VAL A 126 -17.03 1.72 2.21
CA VAL A 126 -16.49 0.68 3.10
C VAL A 126 -16.60 1.09 4.57
N PHE A 127 -16.29 2.34 4.87
CA PHE A 127 -16.33 2.91 6.21
C PHE A 127 -17.65 3.62 6.55
N SER A 128 -18.68 3.47 5.72
CA SER A 128 -19.99 4.02 6.03
C SER A 128 -20.52 3.43 7.35
N GLY A 129 -20.88 4.34 8.27
CA GLY A 129 -21.29 4.02 9.64
C GLY A 129 -20.14 3.66 10.60
N ILE A 130 -18.88 3.79 10.19
CA ILE A 130 -17.70 3.42 11.00
C ILE A 130 -16.74 4.61 11.11
N GLY A 131 -16.72 5.24 12.28
CA GLY A 131 -15.85 6.38 12.56
C GLY A 131 -16.07 7.55 11.59
N ASP A 132 -15.11 8.46 11.56
CA ASP A 132 -15.15 9.68 10.76
C ASP A 132 -14.15 9.62 9.59
N PHE A 133 -14.44 8.76 8.61
CA PHE A 133 -13.53 8.49 7.49
C PHE A 133 -13.32 9.71 6.59
N HIS A 134 -12.05 10.02 6.33
CA HIS A 134 -11.66 11.04 5.37
C HIS A 134 -10.42 10.64 4.57
N LEU A 135 -10.35 11.14 3.34
CA LEU A 135 -9.11 11.27 2.58
C LEU A 135 -8.45 12.61 2.96
N ARG A 136 -7.22 12.55 3.49
CA ARG A 136 -6.40 13.74 3.76
C ARG A 136 -5.04 13.61 3.10
N GLU A 137 -4.78 14.49 2.14
CA GLU A 137 -3.59 14.41 1.28
C GLU A 137 -3.46 13.03 0.61
N ASN A 138 -2.54 12.18 1.10
CA ASN A 138 -2.31 10.82 0.61
C ASN A 138 -2.68 9.74 1.64
N ASP A 139 -3.38 10.11 2.71
CA ASP A 139 -3.69 9.23 3.84
C ASP A 139 -5.19 9.01 3.97
N TYR A 140 -5.56 7.82 4.42
CA TYR A 140 -6.89 7.56 4.96
C TYR A 140 -6.87 7.71 6.47
N VAL A 141 -7.84 8.47 6.98
CA VAL A 141 -7.90 8.85 8.39
C VAL A 141 -9.29 8.60 8.97
N LEU A 142 -9.34 8.27 10.27
CA LEU A 142 -10.56 8.37 11.08
C LEU A 142 -10.41 9.61 11.97
N GLY A 143 -11.20 10.65 11.69
CA GLY A 143 -11.03 11.98 12.27
C GLY A 143 -9.66 12.57 11.89
N ASN A 144 -8.74 12.62 12.85
CA ASN A 144 -7.37 13.12 12.68
C ASN A 144 -6.29 12.03 12.82
N HIS A 145 -6.67 10.74 12.86
CA HIS A 145 -5.73 9.64 13.03
C HIS A 145 -5.61 8.83 11.75
N LYS A 146 -4.37 8.69 11.25
CA LYS A 146 -4.07 7.93 10.04
C LYS A 146 -4.20 6.43 10.30
N PHE A 147 -4.85 5.72 9.39
CA PHE A 147 -4.89 4.26 9.41
C PHE A 147 -4.59 3.63 8.05
N GLY A 148 -4.63 4.41 6.97
CA GLY A 148 -4.30 3.95 5.62
C GLY A 148 -3.18 4.77 4.99
N GLY A 149 -2.13 4.09 4.53
CA GLY A 149 -1.02 4.69 3.76
C GLY A 149 -1.07 4.27 2.30
N ASN A 150 -1.01 5.24 1.38
CA ASN A 150 -1.22 5.02 -0.05
C ASN A 150 0.01 5.32 -0.89
N ALA A 151 0.15 4.59 -1.99
CA ALA A 151 1.12 4.89 -3.05
C ALA A 151 0.60 4.44 -4.42
N GLN A 152 1.16 5.04 -5.47
CA GLN A 152 0.79 4.77 -6.85
C GLN A 152 2.03 4.54 -7.73
N SER A 153 1.82 3.72 -8.77
CA SER A 153 2.71 3.66 -9.94
C SER A 153 1.85 3.85 -11.18
N ILE A 154 2.21 4.81 -12.03
CA ILE A 154 1.41 5.21 -13.19
C ILE A 154 2.21 4.93 -14.45
N THR A 155 1.54 4.34 -15.43
CA THR A 155 2.05 4.09 -16.78
C THR A 155 1.19 4.82 -17.79
N LYS A 156 1.53 4.75 -19.08
CA LYS A 156 0.77 5.44 -20.14
C LYS A 156 -0.73 5.07 -20.14
N ASN A 157 -1.03 3.79 -19.96
CA ASN A 157 -2.40 3.26 -20.15
C ASN A 157 -3.00 2.67 -18.86
N ARG A 158 -2.21 2.51 -17.81
CA ARG A 158 -2.59 1.76 -16.60
C ARG A 158 -1.96 2.36 -15.36
N TRP A 159 -2.59 2.14 -14.21
CA TRP A 159 -2.06 2.58 -12.93
C TRP A 159 -2.30 1.53 -11.84
N VAL A 160 -1.44 1.56 -10.84
CA VAL A 160 -1.60 0.84 -9.58
C VAL A 160 -1.86 1.85 -8.48
N HIS A 161 -2.83 1.56 -7.64
CA HIS A 161 -3.03 2.18 -6.34
C HIS A 161 -3.04 1.09 -5.29
N HIS A 162 -2.06 1.11 -4.38
CA HIS A 162 -2.03 0.19 -3.25
C HIS A 162 -2.12 0.93 -1.92
N THR A 163 -2.81 0.30 -0.98
CA THR A 163 -3.03 0.81 0.35
C THR A 163 -2.57 -0.22 1.37
N SER A 164 -1.85 0.26 2.38
CA SER A 164 -1.59 -0.47 3.62
C SER A 164 -2.54 0.03 4.70
N PHE A 165 -3.31 -0.88 5.29
CA PHE A 165 -4.25 -0.61 6.38
C PHE A 165 -3.69 -1.12 7.70
N LEU A 166 -3.53 -0.21 8.65
CA LEU A 166 -3.00 -0.47 9.99
C LEU A 166 -4.04 -1.20 10.84
N TRP A 167 -4.02 -2.53 10.82
CA TRP A 167 -5.02 -3.33 11.51
C TRP A 167 -4.75 -3.45 13.01
N ASN A 168 -3.67 -4.14 13.35
CA ASN A 168 -3.20 -4.36 14.71
C ASN A 168 -1.68 -4.42 14.71
N TYR A 169 -1.05 -3.39 14.16
CA TYR A 169 0.40 -3.30 14.05
C TYR A 169 1.07 -3.22 15.42
N ASP A 170 2.31 -3.71 15.48
CA ASP A 170 3.16 -3.57 16.65
C ASP A 170 3.81 -2.19 16.68
N VAL A 171 3.58 -1.44 17.76
CA VAL A 171 4.13 -0.07 17.90
C VAL A 171 5.65 -0.07 17.97
N ARG A 172 6.26 -1.16 18.46
CA ARG A 172 7.72 -1.27 18.57
C ARG A 172 8.39 -1.17 17.20
N ASN A 173 7.73 -1.67 16.16
CA ASN A 173 8.19 -1.60 14.78
C ASN A 173 8.33 -0.14 14.28
N MET A 174 7.57 0.80 14.84
CA MET A 174 7.67 2.22 14.46
C MET A 174 9.02 2.84 14.83
N ALA A 175 9.77 2.24 15.77
CA ALA A 175 11.10 2.69 16.16
C ALA A 175 12.16 2.52 15.05
N TYR A 176 11.89 1.71 14.03
CA TYR A 176 12.80 1.56 12.89
C TYR A 176 12.71 2.70 11.87
N LEU A 177 11.73 3.60 12.01
CA LEU A 177 11.46 4.68 11.06
C LEU A 177 11.79 6.04 11.67
N LYS A 178 12.59 6.83 10.95
CA LYS A 178 12.76 8.26 11.27
C LYS A 178 11.49 9.03 10.97
N LEU A 179 11.33 10.19 11.63
CA LEU A 179 10.30 11.14 11.23
C LEU A 179 10.59 11.62 9.79
N PRO A 180 9.58 11.62 8.90
CA PRO A 180 9.78 12.09 7.54
C PRO A 180 10.09 13.59 7.56
N SER A 181 11.04 14.02 6.71
CA SER A 181 11.40 15.44 6.57
C SER A 181 10.25 16.31 6.08
N ARG A 182 9.28 15.70 5.40
CA ARG A 182 8.00 16.31 5.01
C ARG A 182 6.86 15.47 5.59
N ALA A 183 6.24 15.99 6.64
CA ALA A 183 5.01 15.45 7.21
C ALA A 183 3.80 16.26 6.72
N PRO A 184 2.61 15.66 6.62
CA PRO A 184 1.41 16.41 6.31
C PRO A 184 1.07 17.39 7.45
N GLU A 185 0.48 18.54 7.12
CA GLU A 185 0.25 19.63 8.09
C GLU A 185 -0.65 19.16 9.25
N TYR A 186 -1.68 18.36 8.95
CA TYR A 186 -2.61 17.81 9.93
C TYR A 186 -1.97 16.80 10.90
N ARG A 187 -0.72 16.37 10.67
CA ARG A 187 0.04 15.62 11.68
C ARG A 187 0.24 16.46 12.94
N SER A 188 0.32 17.78 12.82
CA SER A 188 0.46 18.70 13.95
C SER A 188 1.61 18.31 14.89
N ALA A 189 2.75 17.95 14.30
CA ALA A 189 3.96 17.50 14.99
C ALA A 189 3.82 16.28 15.93
N ARG A 190 2.70 15.55 15.89
CA ARG A 190 2.51 14.31 16.65
C ARG A 190 3.55 13.26 16.27
N ASN A 191 4.01 12.49 17.27
CA ASN A 191 4.84 11.31 17.01
C ASN A 191 4.02 10.24 16.26
N HIS A 192 4.65 9.13 15.87
CA HIS A 192 3.97 8.08 15.12
C HIS A 192 2.77 7.50 15.88
N VAL A 193 2.94 7.21 17.17
CA VAL A 193 1.93 6.55 18.02
C VAL A 193 0.66 7.40 18.16
N ASP A 194 0.83 8.71 18.36
CA ASP A 194 -0.29 9.64 18.52
C ASP A 194 -0.93 10.07 17.18
N PHE A 195 -0.24 9.79 16.07
CA PHE A 195 -0.70 10.17 14.73
C PHE A 195 -1.55 9.09 14.06
N VAL A 196 -1.32 7.81 14.37
CA VAL A 196 -2.02 6.70 13.73
C VAL A 196 -3.05 6.05 14.64
N CYS A 197 -3.96 5.26 14.08
CA CYS A 197 -4.86 4.41 14.85
C CYS A 197 -4.91 2.98 14.28
N ARG A 198 -5.48 2.06 15.07
CA ARG A 198 -5.65 0.65 14.73
C ARG A 198 -7.07 0.36 14.27
N MET A 199 -7.22 -0.31 13.14
CA MET A 199 -8.53 -0.66 12.59
C MET A 199 -9.24 -1.80 13.32
N LYS A 200 -8.50 -2.64 14.08
CA LYS A 200 -9.12 -3.72 14.86
C LYS A 200 -10.16 -3.25 15.88
N ASP A 201 -10.08 -1.98 16.30
CA ASP A 201 -10.97 -1.38 17.30
C ASP A 201 -12.26 -0.85 16.66
N HIS A 202 -12.35 -0.84 15.33
CA HIS A 202 -13.46 -0.28 14.56
C HIS A 202 -14.26 -1.33 13.78
N MET A 203 -13.62 -2.39 13.29
CA MET A 203 -14.29 -3.48 12.58
C MET A 203 -13.43 -4.75 12.55
N SER A 204 -14.01 -5.87 12.10
CA SER A 204 -13.28 -7.12 11.87
C SER A 204 -12.63 -7.14 10.47
N ARG A 205 -11.58 -7.96 10.31
CA ARG A 205 -10.87 -8.11 9.02
C ARG A 205 -11.80 -8.64 7.94
N SER A 206 -12.60 -9.66 8.26
CA SER A 206 -13.57 -10.26 7.33
C SER A 206 -14.59 -9.23 6.85
N THR A 207 -15.18 -8.45 7.76
CA THR A 207 -16.13 -7.39 7.39
C THR A 207 -15.48 -6.34 6.49
N PHE A 208 -14.23 -5.94 6.76
CA PHE A 208 -13.52 -4.98 5.90
C PHE A 208 -13.29 -5.54 4.49
N ILE A 209 -12.83 -6.79 4.38
CA ILE A 209 -12.60 -7.45 3.09
C ILE A 209 -13.92 -7.61 2.33
N GLU A 210 -14.99 -8.04 2.98
CA GLU A 210 -16.32 -8.17 2.38
C GLU A 210 -16.85 -6.83 1.87
N LYS A 211 -16.82 -5.79 2.70
CA LYS A 211 -17.23 -4.44 2.31
C LYS A 211 -16.38 -3.87 1.18
N THR A 212 -15.07 -4.13 1.17
CA THR A 212 -14.18 -3.69 0.08
C THR A 212 -14.54 -4.35 -1.24
N VAL A 213 -14.84 -5.65 -1.23
CA VAL A 213 -15.30 -6.37 -2.42
C VAL A 213 -16.66 -5.83 -2.88
N GLU A 214 -17.58 -5.55 -1.96
CA GLU A 214 -18.89 -4.99 -2.30
C GLU A 214 -18.77 -3.57 -2.89
N ALA A 215 -17.96 -2.70 -2.28
CA ALA A 215 -17.69 -1.37 -2.82
C ALA A 215 -17.04 -1.43 -4.22
N THR A 216 -16.17 -2.43 -4.46
CA THR A 216 -15.57 -2.66 -5.79
C THR A 216 -16.63 -3.01 -6.85
N ARG A 217 -17.71 -3.71 -6.48
CA ARG A 217 -18.81 -4.07 -7.40
C ARG A 217 -19.59 -2.87 -7.92
N ASN A 218 -19.51 -1.71 -7.26
CA ASN A 218 -20.12 -0.48 -7.75
C ASN A 218 -19.43 0.07 -9.01
N TYR A 219 -18.17 -0.31 -9.24
CA TYR A 219 -17.35 0.17 -10.36
C TYR A 219 -16.99 -0.93 -11.36
N PHE A 220 -17.01 -2.19 -10.95
CA PHE A 220 -16.53 -3.30 -11.75
C PHE A 220 -17.42 -4.54 -11.65
N MET A 221 -17.46 -5.33 -12.71
CA MET A 221 -17.86 -6.73 -12.60
C MET A 221 -16.73 -7.54 -11.96
N VAL A 222 -16.92 -8.00 -10.73
CA VAL A 222 -15.85 -8.68 -9.97
C VAL A 222 -15.83 -10.19 -10.26
N ARG A 223 -14.70 -10.69 -10.75
CA ARG A 223 -14.42 -12.11 -10.99
C ARG A 223 -13.37 -12.62 -9.99
N PRO A 224 -13.72 -13.49 -9.03
CA PRO A 224 -12.76 -14.13 -8.15
C PRO A 224 -11.81 -15.06 -8.91
N LEU A 225 -10.52 -15.02 -8.61
CA LEU A 225 -9.48 -15.92 -9.11
C LEU A 225 -8.62 -16.45 -7.96
N GLN A 226 -8.12 -17.67 -8.11
CA GLN A 226 -7.12 -18.25 -7.23
C GLN A 226 -5.72 -17.84 -7.69
N LEU A 227 -4.78 -17.62 -6.75
CA LEU A 227 -3.43 -17.13 -7.05
C LEU A 227 -2.70 -18.05 -8.04
N GLU A 228 -2.89 -19.36 -7.90
CA GLU A 228 -2.26 -20.42 -8.69
C GLU A 228 -2.74 -20.41 -10.14
N THR A 229 -3.90 -19.83 -10.41
CA THR A 229 -4.50 -19.77 -11.77
C THR A 229 -3.98 -18.59 -12.59
N ILE A 230 -3.17 -17.70 -11.99
CA ILE A 230 -2.63 -16.52 -12.66
C ILE A 230 -1.42 -16.93 -13.51
N ASP A 231 -1.67 -17.33 -14.76
CA ASP A 231 -0.61 -17.64 -15.73
C ASP A 231 0.11 -16.36 -16.16
N THR A 232 1.22 -16.08 -15.48
CA THR A 232 2.18 -15.04 -15.89
C THR A 232 3.50 -15.65 -16.37
N SER A 233 3.56 -16.98 -16.52
CA SER A 233 4.80 -17.72 -16.80
C SER A 233 5.37 -17.46 -18.19
N LYS A 234 4.51 -17.08 -19.14
CA LYS A 234 4.87 -16.86 -20.55
C LYS A 234 5.60 -15.54 -20.82
N THR A 235 5.66 -14.64 -19.84
CA THR A 235 6.33 -13.34 -20.00
C THR A 235 7.59 -13.32 -19.14
N LEU A 236 8.76 -13.26 -19.80
CA LEU A 236 10.02 -12.92 -19.13
C LEU A 236 9.88 -11.49 -18.58
N PHE A 237 9.76 -11.37 -17.27
CA PHE A 237 9.70 -10.11 -16.57
C PHE A 237 10.51 -10.21 -15.29
N THR A 238 11.46 -9.29 -15.11
CA THR A 238 12.25 -9.16 -13.88
C THR A 238 11.72 -7.97 -13.08
N PRO A 239 11.10 -8.19 -11.92
CA PRO A 239 10.63 -7.10 -11.07
C PRO A 239 11.76 -6.18 -10.63
N SER A 240 11.52 -4.88 -10.63
CA SER A 240 12.41 -3.90 -9.99
C SER A 240 12.26 -3.91 -8.46
N THR A 241 11.11 -4.37 -7.97
CA THR A 241 10.87 -4.57 -6.54
C THR A 241 11.78 -5.67 -5.98
N ARG A 242 12.62 -5.29 -5.01
CA ARG A 242 13.65 -6.19 -4.45
C ARG A 242 13.98 -5.88 -3.00
N LEU A 243 14.60 -6.84 -2.35
CA LEU A 243 15.30 -6.61 -1.09
C LEU A 243 16.56 -5.77 -1.32
N LEU A 244 16.87 -4.89 -0.37
CA LEU A 244 18.18 -4.28 -0.27
C LEU A 244 19.17 -5.28 0.33
N SER A 245 20.40 -5.26 -0.18
CA SER A 245 21.48 -6.10 0.36
C SER A 245 22.02 -5.55 1.68
N LYS A 246 22.73 -6.39 2.44
CA LYS A 246 23.40 -5.96 3.67
C LYS A 246 24.46 -4.89 3.39
N GLU A 247 25.13 -4.98 2.25
CA GLU A 247 26.13 -4.03 1.80
C GLU A 247 25.51 -2.66 1.51
N GLU A 248 24.33 -2.62 0.86
CA GLU A 248 23.59 -1.38 0.61
C GLU A 248 23.19 -0.69 1.93
N LEU A 249 22.69 -1.45 2.90
CA LEU A 249 22.30 -0.91 4.21
C LEU A 249 23.52 -0.43 5.01
N SER A 250 24.61 -1.20 4.98
CA SER A 250 25.87 -0.83 5.67
C SER A 250 26.50 0.43 5.06
N SER A 251 26.46 0.56 3.73
CA SER A 251 26.93 1.75 3.02
C SER A 251 26.10 2.99 3.39
N ALA A 252 24.77 2.85 3.46
CA ALA A 252 23.89 3.92 3.91
C ALA A 252 24.18 4.35 5.36
N LEU A 253 24.48 3.40 6.25
CA LEU A 253 24.84 3.69 7.65
C LEU A 253 26.13 4.51 7.72
N GLN A 254 27.17 4.10 7.00
CA GLN A 254 28.43 4.86 6.94
C GLN A 254 28.24 6.29 6.41
N SER A 255 27.37 6.46 5.41
CA SER A 255 27.01 7.78 4.87
C SER A 255 26.33 8.65 5.93
N GLN A 256 25.36 8.10 6.67
CA GLN A 256 24.69 8.80 7.79
C GLN A 256 25.69 9.22 8.88
N THR A 257 26.57 8.32 9.32
CA THR A 257 27.57 8.61 10.37
C THR A 257 28.51 9.72 9.94
N LYS A 258 28.99 9.70 8.69
CA LYS A 258 29.86 10.76 8.15
C LYS A 258 29.17 12.12 8.13
N LYS A 259 27.90 12.17 7.71
CA LYS A 259 27.12 13.41 7.68
C LYS A 259 26.92 13.98 9.08
N PHE A 260 26.60 13.13 10.05
CA PHE A 260 26.45 13.53 11.45
C PHE A 260 27.75 14.05 12.07
N CYS A 261 28.90 13.43 11.74
CA CYS A 261 30.20 13.93 12.18
C CYS A 261 30.54 15.30 11.58
N LEU A 262 30.20 15.54 10.31
CA LEU A 262 30.43 16.83 9.64
C LEU A 262 29.56 17.96 10.21
N GLU A 263 28.30 17.66 10.56
CA GLU A 263 27.37 18.63 11.17
C GLU A 263 27.75 19.02 12.61
N ARG A 264 28.58 18.23 13.30
CA ARG A 264 29.06 18.54 14.66
C ARG A 264 30.36 19.36 14.71
N VAL A 265 31.01 19.56 13.56
CA VAL A 265 32.27 20.30 13.43
C VAL A 265 32.04 21.75 12.95
N GLN A 266 30.77 22.13 12.69
CA GLN A 266 30.31 23.50 12.41
C GLN A 266 29.54 24.05 13.61
#